data_AF-A0A229VZS3-F1
#
_entry.id   AF-A0A229VZS3-F1
#
_cell.length_a   1.000
_cell.length_b   1.000
_cell.length_c   1.000
_cell.angle_alpha   90.00
_cell.angle_beta   90.00
_cell.angle_gamma   90.00
#
_symmetry.space_group_name_H-M   'P 1'
#
loop_
_entity.id
_entity.type
_entity.pdbx_description
1 polymer ?
#
loop_
_entity_poly.entity_id
_entity_poly.type
_entity_poly.pdbx_seq_one_letter_code
_entity_poly.pdbx_strand_id
1 'polypeptide(L)'
;MGYAVDYKPKRTRARRQVPKNKAQRTKDLRQAIRWNLGKLEHDTTGTDNISRDMVIQLLRLNKVAPGADPSGDHTLQQLIGMGVILKPTRRAGVQVFDRADLLTSLKAWAGVR
;
A
#
# COMPACT_ATOMS: atom_id res chain seq x y z
N MET A 1 50.71 -14.55 21.48
CA MET A 1 50.43 -14.37 20.04
C MET A 1 48.95 -14.01 19.92
N GLY A 2 48.62 -12.72 19.80
CA GLY A 2 47.23 -12.25 19.75
C GLY A 2 46.94 -11.66 18.37
N TYR A 3 46.15 -12.35 17.56
CA TYR A 3 45.70 -11.81 16.29
C TYR A 3 44.43 -10.98 16.52
N ALA A 4 44.54 -9.65 16.43
CA ALA A 4 43.38 -8.78 16.35
C ALA A 4 42.76 -8.92 14.95
N VAL A 5 41.66 -9.66 14.86
CA VAL A 5 40.86 -9.77 13.64
C VAL A 5 40.02 -8.51 13.48
N ASP A 6 40.46 -7.59 12.61
CA ASP A 6 39.70 -6.42 12.18
C ASP A 6 38.54 -6.89 11.28
N TYR A 7 37.39 -7.21 11.87
CA TYR A 7 36.18 -7.47 11.10
C TYR A 7 35.58 -6.14 10.63
N LYS A 8 35.83 -5.76 9.38
CA LYS A 8 35.06 -4.70 8.69
C LYS A 8 33.77 -5.29 8.12
N PRO A 9 32.59 -5.04 8.71
CA PRO A 9 31.35 -5.40 8.06
C PRO A 9 31.17 -4.53 6.81
N LYS A 10 31.36 -5.09 5.62
CA LYS A 10 30.87 -4.50 4.35
C LYS A 10 29.35 -4.59 4.34
N ARG A 11 28.66 -3.72 5.11
CA ARG A 11 27.25 -3.42 4.87
C ARG A 11 27.14 -2.39 3.76
N THR A 12 27.48 -2.79 2.54
CA THR A 12 26.95 -2.11 1.36
C THR A 12 25.45 -2.39 1.33
N ARG A 13 24.65 -1.49 1.93
CA ARG A 13 23.23 -1.42 1.57
C ARG A 13 23.21 -1.21 0.06
N ALA A 14 22.70 -2.19 -0.67
CA ALA A 14 22.44 -2.05 -2.10
C ALA A 14 21.69 -0.72 -2.28
N ARG A 15 22.31 0.24 -2.97
CA ARG A 15 21.61 1.45 -3.38
C ARG A 15 20.44 0.95 -4.22
N ARG A 16 19.22 1.13 -3.70
CA ARG A 16 17.99 0.71 -4.35
C ARG A 16 17.88 1.53 -5.63
N GLN A 17 18.44 1.04 -6.73
CA GLN A 17 18.15 1.56 -8.06
C GLN A 17 16.64 1.56 -8.15
N VAL A 18 16.07 2.75 -8.32
CA VAL A 18 14.64 2.86 -8.58
C VAL A 18 14.45 2.17 -9.92
N PRO A 19 13.80 0.98 -9.99
CA PRO A 19 13.62 0.33 -11.26
C PRO A 19 12.84 1.30 -12.16
N LYS A 20 13.18 1.36 -13.44
CA LYS A 20 12.53 2.22 -14.46
C LYS A 20 10.98 2.12 -14.40
N ASN A 21 10.47 0.99 -13.90
CA ASN A 21 9.05 0.70 -13.66
C ASN A 21 8.42 1.30 -12.40
N LYS A 22 9.17 1.92 -11.46
CA LYS A 22 8.57 2.41 -10.21
C LYS A 22 7.61 3.59 -10.46
N ALA A 23 8.00 4.52 -11.33
CA ALA A 23 7.15 5.67 -11.67
C ALA A 23 5.87 5.21 -12.39
N GLN A 24 6.01 4.25 -13.32
CA GLN A 24 4.87 3.65 -14.01
C GLN A 24 3.95 2.94 -13.01
N ARG A 25 4.51 2.10 -12.13
CA ARG A 25 3.74 1.40 -11.09
C ARG A 25 2.97 2.35 -10.18
N THR A 26 3.56 3.49 -9.80
CA THR A 26 2.85 4.50 -9.00
C THR A 26 1.70 5.14 -9.78
N LYS A 27 1.87 5.38 -11.10
CA LYS A 27 0.79 5.86 -11.97
C LYS A 27 -0.32 4.82 -12.09
N ASP A 28 0.01 3.56 -12.33
CA ASP A 28 -0.95 2.46 -12.44
C ASP A 28 -1.75 2.29 -11.14
N LEU A 29 -1.07 2.36 -9.99
CA LEU A 29 -1.69 2.40 -8.66
C LEU A 29 -2.67 3.56 -8.50
N ARG A 30 -2.26 4.77 -8.88
CA ARG A 30 -3.11 5.96 -8.82
C ARG A 30 -4.34 5.83 -9.68
N GLN A 31 -4.18 5.28 -10.88
CA GLN A 31 -5.27 5.07 -11.82
C GLN A 31 -6.24 3.99 -11.34
N ALA A 32 -5.72 2.87 -10.80
CA ALA A 32 -6.55 1.84 -10.18
C ALA A 32 -7.36 2.39 -9.01
N ILE A 33 -6.75 3.20 -8.13
CA ILE A 33 -7.48 3.85 -7.04
C ILE A 33 -8.56 4.79 -7.60
N ARG A 34 -8.19 5.68 -8.53
CA ARG A 34 -9.13 6.65 -9.12
C ARG A 34 -10.36 5.97 -9.73
N TRP A 35 -10.18 4.86 -10.44
CA TRP A 35 -11.28 4.14 -11.09
C TRP A 35 -12.19 3.40 -10.10
N ASN A 36 -11.64 2.88 -9.01
CA ASN A 36 -12.40 2.06 -8.07
C ASN A 36 -12.89 2.84 -6.84
N LEU A 37 -12.51 4.11 -6.69
CA LEU A 37 -12.84 4.91 -5.50
C LEU A 37 -14.35 5.08 -5.30
N GLY A 38 -15.10 5.33 -6.37
CA GLY A 38 -16.56 5.48 -6.29
C GLY A 38 -17.24 4.20 -5.80
N LYS A 39 -16.75 3.04 -6.24
CA LYS A 39 -17.23 1.74 -5.76
C LYS A 39 -16.86 1.51 -4.30
N LEU A 40 -15.61 1.80 -3.92
CA LEU A 40 -15.19 1.71 -2.52
C LEU A 40 -16.08 2.60 -1.62
N GLU A 41 -16.35 3.83 -2.02
CA GLU A 41 -17.18 4.76 -1.26
C GLU A 41 -18.63 4.27 -1.14
N HIS A 42 -19.23 3.83 -2.25
CA HIS A 42 -20.60 3.31 -2.28
C HIS A 42 -20.75 2.03 -1.45
N ASP A 43 -19.93 1.01 -1.72
CA ASP A 43 -20.06 -0.33 -1.12
C ASP A 43 -19.74 -0.33 0.39
N THR A 44 -19.07 0.71 0.89
CA THR A 44 -18.75 0.86 2.32
C THR A 44 -19.66 1.86 3.03
N THR A 45 -20.71 2.35 2.37
CA THR A 45 -21.69 3.27 2.98
C THR A 45 -22.30 2.64 4.23
N GLY A 46 -22.31 3.39 5.34
CA GLY A 46 -22.83 2.91 6.62
C GLY A 46 -21.86 2.05 7.45
N THR A 47 -20.60 1.90 7.01
CA THR A 47 -19.55 1.23 7.81
C THR A 47 -18.51 2.24 8.29
N ASP A 48 -18.15 2.19 9.58
CA ASP A 48 -17.10 3.07 10.11
C ASP A 48 -15.70 2.52 9.86
N ASN A 49 -15.57 1.19 9.81
CA ASN A 49 -14.28 0.50 9.70
C ASN A 49 -14.30 -0.48 8.53
N ILE A 50 -13.27 -0.41 7.68
CA ILE A 50 -13.13 -1.26 6.50
C ILE A 50 -11.97 -2.22 6.72
N SER A 51 -12.21 -3.53 6.53
CA SER A 51 -11.16 -4.53 6.67
C SER A 51 -10.11 -4.42 5.56
N ARG A 52 -8.88 -4.83 5.88
CA ARG A 52 -7.77 -4.86 4.92
C ARG A 52 -8.11 -5.59 3.62
N ASP A 53 -8.73 -6.76 3.74
CA ASP A 53 -9.12 -7.58 2.59
C ASP A 53 -10.14 -6.84 1.71
N MET A 54 -11.14 -6.21 2.32
CA MET A 54 -12.17 -5.47 1.59
C MET A 54 -11.58 -4.28 0.82
N VAL A 55 -10.59 -3.57 1.38
CA VAL A 55 -9.85 -2.52 0.65
C VAL A 55 -9.16 -3.08 -0.59
N ILE A 56 -8.47 -4.22 -0.46
CA ILE A 56 -7.75 -4.85 -1.58
C ILE A 56 -8.72 -5.25 -2.69
N GLN A 57 -9.84 -5.91 -2.33
CA GLN A 57 -10.84 -6.37 -3.28
C GLN A 57 -11.53 -5.20 -4.00
N LEU A 58 -12.01 -4.20 -3.24
CA LEU A 58 -12.77 -3.08 -3.80
C LEU A 58 -11.88 -2.18 -4.67
N LEU A 59 -10.64 -1.92 -4.27
CA LEU A 59 -9.68 -1.16 -5.10
C LEU A 59 -9.01 -2.00 -6.19
N ARG A 60 -9.27 -3.32 -6.22
CA ARG A 60 -8.68 -4.28 -7.16
C ARG A 60 -7.16 -4.23 -7.19
N LEU A 61 -6.53 -4.12 -6.02
CA LEU A 61 -5.07 -3.95 -5.91
C LEU A 61 -4.29 -5.15 -6.48
N ASN A 62 -4.88 -6.35 -6.39
CA ASN A 62 -4.37 -7.57 -7.01
C ASN A 62 -4.26 -7.51 -8.55
N LYS A 63 -5.00 -6.60 -9.21
CA LYS A 63 -4.94 -6.42 -10.66
C LYS A 63 -3.84 -5.45 -11.12
N VAL A 64 -3.21 -4.73 -10.20
CA VAL A 64 -2.10 -3.81 -10.53
C VAL A 64 -0.85 -4.58 -10.93
N ALA A 65 -0.57 -5.71 -10.28
CA ALA A 65 0.60 -6.54 -10.55
C ALA A 65 0.30 -8.03 -10.37
N PRO A 66 -0.59 -8.62 -11.20
CA PRO A 66 -1.14 -9.95 -10.95
C PRO A 66 -0.07 -11.06 -10.90
N GLY A 67 1.05 -10.92 -11.64
CA GLY A 67 2.14 -11.90 -11.61
C GLY A 67 3.09 -11.76 -10.40
N ALA A 68 3.18 -10.59 -9.78
CA ALA A 68 4.12 -10.33 -8.68
C ALA A 68 3.44 -10.21 -7.31
N ASP A 69 2.17 -9.82 -7.29
CA ASP A 69 1.36 -9.62 -6.10
C ASP A 69 -0.11 -10.02 -6.38
N PRO A 70 -0.38 -11.33 -6.55
CA PRO A 70 -1.73 -11.83 -6.86
C PRO A 70 -2.73 -11.58 -5.72
N SER A 71 -2.25 -11.37 -4.50
CA SER A 71 -3.08 -11.04 -3.35
C SER A 71 -3.35 -9.53 -3.21
N GLY A 72 -2.51 -8.66 -3.77
CA GLY A 72 -2.61 -7.20 -3.62
C GLY A 72 -2.10 -6.65 -2.26
N ASP A 73 -1.61 -7.53 -1.37
CA ASP A 73 -1.17 -7.14 -0.03
C ASP A 73 0.10 -6.29 -0.08
N HIS A 74 1.04 -6.66 -0.96
CA HIS A 74 2.28 -5.91 -1.12
C HIS A 74 2.01 -4.51 -1.66
N THR A 75 1.04 -4.39 -2.55
CA THR A 75 0.57 -3.12 -3.12
C THR A 75 -0.10 -2.25 -2.06
N LEU A 76 -0.89 -2.84 -1.15
CA LEU A 76 -1.45 -2.13 -0.01
C LEU A 76 -0.37 -1.71 1.01
N GLN A 77 0.60 -2.58 1.33
CA GLN A 77 1.77 -2.23 2.14
C GLN A 77 2.56 -1.08 1.50
N GLN A 78 2.67 -1.05 0.18
CA GLN A 78 3.34 0.03 -0.53
C GLN A 78 2.61 1.37 -0.34
N LEU A 79 1.28 1.39 -0.38
CA LEU A 79 0.49 2.60 -0.11
C LEU A 79 0.72 3.14 1.31
N ILE A 80 0.75 2.25 2.30
CA ILE A 80 1.08 2.59 3.69
C ILE A 80 2.52 3.11 3.79
N GLY A 81 3.48 2.42 3.17
CA GLY A 81 4.89 2.80 3.20
C GLY A 81 5.20 4.11 2.46
N MET A 82 4.36 4.50 1.51
CA MET A 82 4.42 5.80 0.83
C MET A 82 3.71 6.92 1.63
N GLY A 83 3.01 6.60 2.71
CA GLY A 83 2.22 7.57 3.47
C GLY A 83 0.92 8.00 2.77
N VAL A 84 0.46 7.25 1.78
CA VAL A 84 -0.79 7.55 1.04
C VAL A 84 -2.01 7.21 1.88
N ILE A 85 -1.94 6.15 2.68
CA ILE A 85 -2.98 5.76 3.62
C ILE A 85 -2.35 5.53 4.99
N LEU A 86 -3.11 5.80 6.04
CA LEU A 86 -2.67 5.56 7.41
C LEU A 86 -2.47 4.07 7.69
N LYS A 87 -1.67 3.74 8.71
CA LYS A 87 -1.52 2.35 9.14
C LYS A 87 -2.86 1.83 9.69
N PRO A 88 -3.28 0.60 9.34
CA PRO A 88 -4.50 0.04 9.89
C PRO A 88 -4.34 -0.22 11.39
N THR A 89 -5.44 -0.10 12.13
CA THR A 89 -5.52 -0.50 13.53
C THR A 89 -5.97 -1.96 13.62
N ARG A 90 -5.74 -2.62 14.77
CA ARG A 90 -6.27 -3.96 15.03
C ARG A 90 -7.54 -3.87 15.86
N ARG A 91 -8.62 -4.48 15.39
CA ARG A 91 -9.87 -4.67 16.13
C ARG A 91 -10.28 -6.15 16.06
N ALA A 92 -10.50 -6.78 17.21
CA ALA A 92 -10.84 -8.21 17.30
C ALA A 92 -9.91 -9.12 16.46
N GLY A 93 -8.61 -8.82 16.43
CA GLY A 93 -7.62 -9.57 15.64
C GLY A 93 -7.53 -9.20 14.15
N VAL A 94 -8.46 -8.40 13.62
CA VAL A 94 -8.51 -7.99 12.21
C VAL A 94 -7.90 -6.61 12.02
N GLN A 95 -7.12 -6.44 10.94
CA GLN A 95 -6.63 -5.12 10.53
C GLN A 95 -7.73 -4.34 9.82
N VAL A 96 -8.05 -3.16 10.34
CA VAL A 96 -9.11 -2.29 9.84
C VAL A 96 -8.61 -0.85 9.67
N PHE A 97 -9.20 -0.18 8.70
CA PHE A 97 -9.00 1.25 8.44
C PHE A 97 -10.26 2.00 8.84
N ASP A 98 -10.10 3.19 9.41
CA ASP A 98 -11.20 4.14 9.50
C ASP A 98 -11.63 4.53 8.08
N ARG A 99 -12.93 4.48 7.81
CA ARG A 99 -13.48 4.73 6.47
C ARG A 99 -13.26 6.16 6.03
N ALA A 100 -13.50 7.13 6.91
CA ALA A 100 -13.43 8.55 6.56
C ALA A 100 -11.99 8.95 6.25
N ASP A 101 -11.04 8.53 7.10
CA ASP A 101 -9.61 8.78 6.89
C ASP A 101 -9.09 8.09 5.61
N LEU A 102 -9.50 6.84 5.38
CA LEU A 102 -9.11 6.09 4.19
C LEU A 102 -9.59 6.78 2.91
N LEU A 103 -10.88 7.12 2.82
CA LEU A 103 -11.45 7.77 1.64
C LEU A 103 -10.83 9.14 1.41
N THR A 104 -10.67 9.95 2.46
CA THR A 104 -10.06 11.27 2.38
C THR A 104 -8.64 11.20 1.83
N SER A 105 -7.83 10.27 2.36
CA SER A 105 -6.44 10.10 1.94
C SER A 105 -6.33 9.61 0.48
N LEU A 106 -7.19 8.66 0.09
CA LEU A 106 -7.23 8.14 -1.27
C LEU A 106 -7.74 9.18 -2.30
N LYS A 107 -8.77 9.95 -1.96
CA LYS A 107 -9.28 11.08 -2.78
C LYS A 107 -8.19 12.11 -3.03
N ALA A 108 -7.53 12.56 -1.95
CA ALA A 108 -6.44 13.52 -2.01
C ALA A 108 -5.28 13.02 -2.90
N TRP A 109 -4.89 11.75 -2.76
CA TRP A 109 -3.77 11.19 -3.53
C TRP A 109 -4.11 10.89 -5.00
N ALA A 110 -5.36 10.48 -5.26
CA ALA A 110 -5.85 10.21 -6.62
C ALA A 110 -6.22 11.48 -7.39
N GLY A 111 -6.32 12.63 -6.71
CA GLY A 111 -6.77 13.89 -7.28
C GLY A 111 -8.26 13.87 -7.65
N VAL A 112 -9.06 13.14 -6.88
CA VAL A 112 -10.52 13.08 -7.02
C VAL A 112 -11.12 13.95 -5.94
N ARG A 113 -12.05 14.84 -6.33
CA ARG A 113 -12.70 15.81 -5.44
C ARG A 113 -14.03 15.28 -4.96
#